data_AF-A0A381NFG9-F1
#
_entry.id   AF-A0A381NFG9-F1
#
_cell.length_a   1.000
_cell.length_b   1.000
_cell.length_c   1.000
_cell.angle_alpha   90.00
_cell.angle_beta   90.00
_cell.angle_gamma   90.00
#
_symmetry.space_group_name_H-M   'P 1'
#
loop_
_entity.id
_entity.type
_entity.pdbx_description
1 polymer ?
#
loop_
_entity_poly.entity_id
_entity_poly.type
_entity_poly.pdbx_seq_one_letter_code
_entity_poly.pdbx_strand_id
1 'polypeptide(L)' 'MPETNDQPDMEPAIQELKDVRATLSPDEWRDARIYRHIDEYKLDYTLIATKISSGQVHYYVPDTGVFEPLKLQG' A
#
# COMPACT_ATOMS: atom_id res chain seq x y z
N MET A 1 15.63 -17.63 -24.03
CA MET A 1 14.67 -17.37 -22.94
C MET A 1 15.21 -18.11 -21.73
N PRO A 2 15.41 -17.46 -20.57
CA PRO A 2 14.41 -16.61 -19.93
C PRO A 2 14.83 -15.14 -19.84
N GLU A 3 13.82 -14.27 -19.86
CA GLU A 3 13.93 -12.89 -19.40
C GLU A 3 14.12 -12.94 -17.88
N THR A 4 15.38 -12.97 -17.44
CA THR A 4 15.69 -12.70 -16.04
C THR A 4 15.40 -11.22 -15.85
N ASN A 5 14.16 -10.91 -15.48
CA ASN A 5 13.74 -9.58 -15.08
C ASN A 5 14.64 -9.17 -13.91
N ASP A 6 15.66 -8.39 -14.26
CA ASP A 6 16.44 -7.54 -13.38
C ASP A 6 15.43 -6.61 -12.68
N GLN A 7 14.84 -7.09 -11.59
CA GLN A 7 14.21 -6.25 -10.58
C GLN A 7 15.13 -6.29 -9.36
N PRO A 8 16.27 -5.58 -9.42
CA PRO A 8 17.10 -5.38 -8.24
C PRO A 8 16.24 -4.66 -7.19
N ASP A 9 16.29 -5.14 -5.95
CA ASP A 9 15.66 -4.49 -4.79
C ASP A 9 14.15 -4.24 -4.92
N MET A 10 13.32 -5.29 -4.91
CA MET A 10 12.01 -5.12 -4.28
C MET A 10 12.26 -5.06 -2.78
N GLU A 11 12.38 -3.84 -2.24
CA GLU A 11 12.49 -3.60 -0.81
C GLU A 11 11.47 -4.46 -0.04
N PRO A 12 11.87 -5.11 1.06
CA PRO A 12 11.00 -6.00 1.83
C PRO A 12 9.67 -5.32 2.18
N ALA A 13 9.70 -4.01 2.44
CA ALA A 13 8.53 -3.17 2.66
C ALA A 13 7.50 -3.22 1.52
N ILE A 14 7.91 -3.14 0.24
CA ILE A 14 6.97 -3.26 -0.90
C ILE A 14 6.35 -4.64 -0.97
N GLN A 15 7.16 -5.68 -0.72
CA GLN A 15 6.70 -7.06 -0.82
C GLN A 15 5.62 -7.34 0.23
N GLU A 16 5.80 -6.85 1.46
CA GLU A 16 4.79 -6.89 2.51
C GLU A 16 3.51 -6.15 2.09
N LEU A 17 3.62 -4.93 1.55
CA LEU A 17 2.44 -4.17 1.10
C LEU A 17 1.69 -4.87 -0.06
N LYS A 18 2.40 -5.57 -0.94
CA LYS A 18 1.78 -6.37 -2.01
C LYS A 18 1.03 -7.58 -1.46
N ASP A 19 1.59 -8.25 -0.45
CA ASP A 19 0.97 -9.38 0.21
C ASP A 19 -0.29 -8.92 0.95
N VAL A 20 -0.19 -7.87 1.76
CA VAL A 20 -1.34 -7.22 2.42
C VAL A 20 -2.41 -6.88 1.39
N ARG A 21 -2.05 -6.22 0.28
CA ARG A 21 -2.99 -5.90 -0.80
C ARG A 21 -3.67 -7.16 -1.38
N ALA A 22 -2.96 -8.28 -1.48
CA ALA A 22 -3.53 -9.54 -1.98
C ALA A 22 -4.47 -10.21 -0.96
N THR A 23 -4.25 -9.99 0.34
CA THR A 23 -5.16 -10.42 1.41
C THR A 23 -6.41 -9.54 1.56
N LEU A 24 -6.43 -8.35 0.97
CA LEU A 24 -7.59 -7.46 1.02
C LEU A 24 -8.77 -8.05 0.25
N SER A 25 -9.89 -8.23 0.93
CA SER A 25 -11.16 -8.60 0.32
C SER A 25 -11.60 -7.53 -0.69
N PRO A 26 -11.82 -7.87 -1.97
CA PRO A 26 -12.36 -6.93 -2.95
C PRO A 26 -13.79 -6.47 -2.63
N ASP A 27 -14.49 -7.19 -1.74
CA ASP A 27 -15.81 -6.84 -1.20
C ASP A 27 -15.75 -5.74 -0.12
N GLU A 28 -14.61 -5.58 0.56
CA GLU A 28 -14.43 -4.58 1.62
C GLU A 28 -13.60 -3.39 1.15
N TRP A 29 -12.63 -3.61 0.28
CA TRP A 29 -11.64 -2.63 -0.14
C TRP A 29 -11.65 -2.46 -1.66
N ARG A 30 -11.68 -1.21 -2.10
CA ARG A 30 -11.61 -0.81 -3.51
C ARG A 30 -10.44 0.13 -3.73
N ASP A 31 -9.90 0.11 -4.95
CA ASP A 31 -8.82 1.00 -5.37
C ASP A 31 -7.55 0.88 -4.50
N ALA A 32 -7.19 -0.36 -4.11
CA ALA A 32 -6.00 -0.61 -3.30
C ALA A 32 -4.71 -0.38 -4.13
N ARG A 33 -3.95 0.65 -3.78
CA ARG A 33 -2.77 1.13 -4.53
C ARG A 33 -1.62 1.43 -3.59
N ILE A 34 -0.41 1.06 -4.00
CA ILE A 34 0.81 1.36 -3.25
C ILE A 34 1.40 2.65 -3.80
N TYR A 35 1.49 3.67 -2.96
CA TYR A 35 2.15 4.92 -3.24
C TYR A 35 3.60 4.84 -2.78
N ARG A 36 4.50 5.28 -3.65
CA ARG A 36 5.90 5.55 -3.31
C ARG A 36 6.03 7.04 -3.08
N HIS A 37 6.59 7.44 -1.95
CA HIS A 37 6.93 8.83 -1.67
C HIS A 37 8.32 8.91 -1.07
N ILE A 38 8.97 10.05 -1.26
CA ILE A 38 10.30 10.30 -0.72
C ILE A 38 10.11 11.28 0.43
N ASP A 39 10.21 10.78 1.65
CA ASP A 39 10.09 11.59 2.86
C ASP A 39 11.49 11.90 3.38
N GLU A 40 11.81 13.18 3.59
CA GLU A 40 13.07 13.70 4.16
C GLU A 40 14.30 12.77 4.08
N TYR A 41 14.69 12.31 2.88
CA TYR A 41 15.85 11.42 2.60
C TYR A 41 15.63 9.88 2.64
N LYS A 42 14.41 9.38 2.77
CA LYS A 42 14.06 7.96 2.66
C LYS A 42 12.96 7.71 1.64
N LEU A 43 13.09 6.61 0.91
CA LEU A 43 12.03 6.12 0.05
C LEU A 43 11.06 5.33 0.93
N ASP A 44 9.83 5.82 1.02
CA ASP A 44 8.78 5.19 1.80
C ASP A 44 7.66 4.72 0.88
N TYR A 45 7.04 3.62 1.30
CA TYR A 45 5.92 3.01 0.60
C TYR A 45 4.71 2.99 1.51
N THR A 46 3.58 3.40 0.97
CA THR A 46 2.32 3.45 1.71
C THR A 46 1.24 2.81 0.86
N LEU A 47 0.61 1.74 1.37
CA LEU A 47 -0.56 1.16 0.75
C LEU A 47 -1.77 1.99 1.13
N ILE A 48 -2.52 2.49 0.16
CA ILE A 48 -3.83 3.08 0.39
C ILE A 48 -4.91 2.20 -0.19
N ALA A 49 -6.08 2.19 0.43
CA ALA A 49 -7.25 1.48 -0.05
C ALA A 49 -8.52 2.24 0.38
N THR A 50 -9.53 2.25 -0.48
CA THR A 50 -10.82 2.85 -0.16
C THR A 50 -11.73 1.81 0.46
N LYS A 51 -12.19 2.04 1.67
CA LYS A 51 -13.14 1.14 2.33
C LYS A 51 -14.52 1.31 1.69
N ILE A 52 -15.05 0.25 1.08
CA ILE A 52 -16.31 0.28 0.33
C ILE A 52 -17.48 0.69 1.24
N SER A 53 -17.53 0.17 2.47
CA SER A 53 -18.62 0.45 3.41
C SER A 53 -18.73 1.94 3.79
N SER A 54 -17.61 2.66 3.83
CA SER A 54 -17.56 4.06 4.26
C SER A 54 -17.31 5.04 3.10
N GLY A 55 -16.88 4.53 1.94
CA GLY A 55 -16.39 5.34 0.83
C GLY A 55 -15.13 6.16 1.16
N GLN A 56 -14.47 5.87 2.29
CA GLN A 56 -13.34 6.65 2.80
C GLN A 56 -12.01 5.96 2.48
N VAL A 57 -11.05 6.75 2.02
CA VAL A 57 -9.67 6.29 1.79
C VAL A 57 -9.01 6.03 3.14
N HIS A 58 -8.37 4.88 3.28
CA HIS A 58 -7.53 4.52 4.40
C HIS A 58 -6.12 4.27 3.89
N TYR A 59 -5.13 4.54 4.74
CA TYR A 59 -3.74 4.20 4.49
C TYR A 59 -3.30 3.14 5.49
N TYR A 60 -2.51 2.19 5.00
CA TYR A 60 -1.93 1.13 5.80
C TYR A 60 -0.69 1.66 6.49
N VAL A 61 -0.64 1.50 7.81
CA VAL A 61 0.53 1.83 8.63
C VAL A 61 1.32 0.54 8.83
N PRO A 62 2.47 0.34 8.17
CA PRO A 62 3.24 -0.90 8.30
C PRO A 62 3.74 -1.13 9.72
N ASP A 63 3.99 -0.06 10.48
CA ASP A 63 4.44 -0.12 11.88
C ASP A 63 3.42 -0.78 12.82
N THR A 64 2.12 -0.56 12.56
CA THR A 64 1.02 -1.08 13.39
C THR A 64 0.24 -2.20 12.71
N GLY A 65 0.39 -2.37 11.40
CA GLY A 65 -0.38 -3.31 10.59
C GLY A 65 -1.85 -2.94 10.42
N VAL A 66 -2.24 -1.68 10.67
CA VAL A 66 -3.64 -1.22 10.66
C VAL A 66 -3.90 -0.23 9.52
N PHE A 67 -5.11 -0.29 8.97
CA PHE A 67 -5.63 0.71 8.04
C PHE A 67 -6.24 1.89 8.80
N GLU A 68 -5.55 3.02 8.80
CA GLU A 68 -6.03 4.27 9.40
C GLU A 68 -6.79 5.11 8.36
N PRO A 69 -7.91 5.74 8.72
CA PRO A 69 -8.65 6.59 7.80
C PRO A 69 -7.82 7.83 7.43
N LEU A 70 -7.60 8.02 6.13
CA LEU A 70 -6.90 9.18 5.60
C LEU A 70 -7.84 10.39 5.67
N LYS A 71 -7.71 11.20 6.72
CA LYS A 71 -8.42 12.48 6.82
C LYS A 71 -7.76 13.51 5.93
N LEU A 72 -8.12 13.51 4.64
CA LEU A 72 -7.83 14.61 3.74
C LEU A 72 -8.66 15.83 4.19
N GLN A 73 -8.11 16.67 5.08
CA GLN A 73 -8.64 18.01 5.29
C GLN A 73 -8.19 18.87 4.10
N GLY A 74 -9.12 19.18 3.20
CA GLY A 74 -8.98 20.15 2.12
C GLY A 74 -9.90 21.33 2.34
#